data_AF-A0A7J6PYA4-F1
#
_entry.id   AF-A0A7J6PYA4-F1
#
_cell.length_a   1.000
_cell.length_b   1.000
_cell.length_c   1.000
_cell.angle_alpha   90.00
_cell.angle_beta   90.00
_cell.angle_gamma   90.00
#
_symmetry.space_group_name_H-M   'P 1'
#
loop_
_entity.id
_entity.type
_entity.pdbx_description
1 polymer ?
#
loop_
_entity_poly.entity_id
_entity_poly.type
_entity_poly.pdbx_seq_one_letter_code
_entity_poly.pdbx_strand_id
1 'polypeptide(L)'
;MSSSLLPDCFEALASLPEHQKTYSKCLKYGTAGFRDLADELPLDAVFFRMGVLAAARSRVLGGKVMGVMITASHNPEPDNGVKMIEPNGGMLVTDWEELCEKVANAEDVATFRALIEKTLEGSTCKAGVVFVGCDTRSSSRRLLRCVCRGVAACGGYCENWGELTTPALHHIVRQANGLGHEVSLASKEGFVRMFSEGFRRVTAGVSTDSQLSRGPVLVDAAGGVGFEMVEKVAETMSDTLAIEPRNGPATPGLILNHECGAEYVQKGRCPPKGSFSATADAGHRIASLDGDADRLVYSYWDVDMKWHLLDGDKIAALLAEFIQAQL
;
A
#
# COMPACT_ATOMS: atom_id res chain seq x y z
N MET A 1 30.27 -29.48 -10.05
CA MET A 1 29.03 -29.54 -9.25
C MET A 1 28.52 -28.12 -9.14
N SER A 2 27.40 -27.81 -9.79
CA SER A 2 26.77 -26.49 -9.63
C SER A 2 26.34 -26.37 -8.17
N SER A 3 26.91 -25.43 -7.41
CA SER A 3 26.41 -25.12 -6.07
C SER A 3 25.02 -24.51 -6.23
N SER A 4 24.01 -25.10 -5.59
CA SER A 4 22.65 -24.55 -5.55
C SER A 4 22.67 -23.06 -5.21
N LEU A 5 21.97 -22.22 -5.98
CA LEU A 5 21.83 -20.78 -5.70
C LEU A 5 20.83 -20.50 -4.56
N LEU A 6 20.10 -21.53 -4.14
CA LEU A 6 19.14 -21.51 -3.05
C LEU A 6 19.70 -22.23 -1.81
N PRO A 7 19.35 -21.76 -0.59
CA PRO A 7 19.72 -22.45 0.65
C PRO A 7 19.14 -23.86 0.75
N ASP A 8 19.80 -24.72 1.52
CA ASP A 8 19.36 -26.10 1.76
C ASP A 8 17.96 -26.18 2.43
N CYS A 9 17.55 -25.13 3.15
CA CYS A 9 16.23 -25.06 3.77
C CYS A 9 15.07 -24.78 2.79
N PHE A 10 15.38 -24.42 1.54
CA PHE A 10 14.36 -24.00 0.56
C PHE A 10 13.30 -25.07 0.35
N GLU A 11 13.71 -26.30 0.02
CA GLU A 11 12.77 -27.39 -0.27
C GLU A 11 11.93 -27.76 0.96
N ALA A 12 12.55 -27.80 2.13
CA ALA A 12 11.84 -28.10 3.38
C ALA A 12 10.75 -27.07 3.68
N LEU A 13 11.05 -25.77 3.51
CA LEU A 13 10.07 -24.70 3.73
C LEU A 13 9.00 -24.67 2.63
N ALA A 14 9.38 -24.83 1.36
CA ALA A 14 8.45 -24.83 0.23
C ALA A 14 7.50 -26.04 0.23
N SER A 15 7.91 -27.15 0.86
CA SER A 15 7.10 -28.37 0.98
C SER A 15 6.10 -28.35 2.14
N LEU A 16 6.09 -27.31 2.98
CA LEU A 16 5.10 -27.19 4.05
C LEU A 16 3.68 -27.10 3.45
N PRO A 17 2.66 -27.76 4.04
CA PRO A 17 1.31 -27.80 3.48
C PRO A 17 0.72 -26.42 3.15
N GLU A 18 0.95 -25.41 4.00
CA GLU A 18 0.46 -24.04 3.78
C GLU A 18 1.14 -23.30 2.62
N HIS A 19 2.29 -23.78 2.13
CA HIS A 19 3.04 -23.17 1.03
C HIS A 19 2.85 -23.89 -0.31
N GLN A 20 2.13 -25.02 -0.29
CA GLN A 20 1.77 -25.75 -1.49
C GLN A 20 0.54 -25.16 -2.15
N LYS A 21 0.49 -25.23 -3.49
CA LYS A 21 -0.66 -24.79 -4.26
C LYS A 21 -1.82 -25.77 -4.02
N THR A 22 -2.93 -25.29 -3.45
CA THR A 22 -4.15 -26.09 -3.28
C THR A 22 -5.35 -25.55 -4.07
N TYR A 23 -5.14 -24.54 -4.91
CA TYR A 23 -6.18 -23.95 -5.75
C TYR A 23 -6.12 -24.46 -7.19
N SER A 24 -7.27 -24.63 -7.83
CA SER A 24 -7.40 -25.06 -9.22
C SER A 24 -7.41 -23.91 -10.23
N LYS A 25 -7.85 -22.72 -9.80
CA LYS A 25 -7.90 -21.50 -10.63
C LYS A 25 -6.50 -21.03 -10.97
N CYS A 26 -6.24 -20.73 -12.25
CA CYS A 26 -5.02 -20.05 -12.66
C CYS A 26 -5.10 -18.58 -12.23
N LEU A 27 -4.26 -18.17 -11.27
CA LEU A 27 -4.22 -16.81 -10.75
C LEU A 27 -3.51 -15.88 -11.72
N LYS A 28 -4.01 -14.65 -11.83
CA LYS A 28 -3.48 -13.60 -12.70
C LYS A 28 -2.88 -12.48 -11.90
N TYR A 29 -1.72 -11.99 -12.34
CA TYR A 29 -1.06 -10.84 -11.75
C TYR A 29 -1.50 -9.62 -12.54
N GLY A 30 -2.42 -8.84 -11.98
CA GLY A 30 -2.86 -7.59 -12.59
C GLY A 30 -2.01 -6.41 -12.16
N THR A 31 -2.38 -5.21 -12.62
CA THR A 31 -1.75 -3.94 -12.22
C THR A 31 -1.73 -3.74 -10.69
N ALA A 32 -2.64 -4.40 -9.97
CA ALA A 32 -2.75 -4.32 -8.52
C ALA A 32 -2.28 -5.59 -7.79
N GLY A 33 -1.47 -6.42 -8.45
CA GLY A 33 -0.95 -7.67 -7.95
C GLY A 33 -1.98 -8.81 -7.93
N PHE A 34 -1.76 -9.81 -7.07
CA PHE A 34 -2.75 -10.84 -6.81
C PHE A 34 -3.78 -10.34 -5.80
N ARG A 35 -5.06 -10.64 -6.03
CA ARG A 35 -6.16 -10.36 -5.10
C ARG A 35 -7.20 -11.47 -5.18
N ASP A 36 -7.64 -11.95 -4.02
CA ASP A 36 -8.75 -12.88 -3.90
C ASP A 36 -9.23 -12.93 -2.44
N LEU A 37 -10.27 -13.73 -2.17
CA LEU A 37 -10.73 -13.98 -0.80
C LEU A 37 -9.63 -14.65 0.03
N ALA A 38 -9.34 -14.08 1.19
CA ALA A 38 -8.17 -14.48 1.98
C ALA A 38 -8.26 -15.88 2.57
N ASP A 39 -9.49 -16.37 2.80
CA ASP A 39 -9.76 -17.66 3.44
C ASP A 39 -10.34 -18.72 2.48
N GLU A 40 -10.74 -18.35 1.26
CA GLU A 40 -11.28 -19.32 0.28
C GLU A 40 -10.20 -20.02 -0.56
N LEU A 41 -9.07 -19.35 -0.80
CA LEU A 41 -7.89 -19.90 -1.48
C LEU A 41 -6.71 -19.91 -0.51
N PRO A 42 -5.73 -20.83 -0.60
CA PRO A 42 -4.52 -20.78 0.24
C PRO A 42 -3.61 -19.64 -0.25
N LEU A 43 -4.02 -18.38 -0.06
CA LEU A 43 -3.19 -17.22 -0.35
C LEU A 43 -1.84 -17.32 0.37
N ASP A 44 -1.77 -18.02 1.50
CA ASP A 44 -0.54 -18.35 2.21
C ASP A 44 0.57 -18.87 1.27
N ALA A 45 0.23 -19.75 0.31
CA ALA A 45 1.16 -20.25 -0.69
C ALA A 45 1.58 -19.17 -1.70
N VAL A 46 0.64 -18.36 -2.17
CA VAL A 46 0.92 -17.24 -3.08
C VAL A 46 1.87 -16.25 -2.41
N PHE A 47 1.61 -15.87 -1.16
CA PHE A 47 2.37 -14.88 -0.42
C PHE A 47 3.76 -15.38 -0.06
N PHE A 48 3.88 -16.66 0.34
CA PHE A 48 5.20 -17.30 0.50
C PHE A 48 6.01 -17.27 -0.80
N ARG A 49 5.40 -17.68 -1.92
CA ARG A 49 6.05 -17.68 -3.23
C ARG A 49 6.44 -16.27 -3.69
N MET A 50 5.62 -15.26 -3.41
CA MET A 50 5.96 -13.86 -3.68
C MET A 50 7.10 -13.35 -2.80
N GLY A 51 7.19 -13.78 -1.53
CA GLY A 51 8.36 -13.49 -0.68
C GLY A 51 9.66 -14.06 -1.25
N VAL A 52 9.63 -15.30 -1.73
CA VAL A 52 10.78 -15.93 -2.41
C VAL A 52 11.16 -15.14 -3.67
N LEU A 53 10.18 -14.79 -4.50
CA LEU A 53 10.41 -14.08 -5.76
C LEU A 53 10.92 -12.66 -5.53
N ALA A 54 10.41 -11.94 -4.53
CA ALA A 54 10.90 -10.62 -4.16
C ALA A 54 12.37 -10.65 -3.71
N ALA A 55 12.76 -11.67 -2.92
CA ALA A 55 14.15 -11.87 -2.53
C ALA A 55 15.03 -12.21 -3.73
N ALA A 56 14.57 -13.05 -4.66
CA ALA A 56 15.28 -13.34 -5.90
C ALA A 56 15.43 -12.08 -6.78
N ARG A 57 14.37 -11.28 -6.91
CA ARG A 57 14.39 -9.99 -7.63
C ARG A 57 15.41 -9.03 -7.04
N SER A 58 15.44 -8.90 -5.71
CA SER A 58 16.44 -8.07 -5.04
C SER A 58 17.87 -8.52 -5.36
N ARG A 59 18.13 -9.84 -5.33
CA ARG A 59 19.46 -10.41 -5.64
C ARG A 59 19.92 -10.08 -7.06
N VAL A 60 19.06 -10.27 -8.07
CA VAL A 60 19.41 -9.94 -9.47
C VAL A 60 19.59 -8.44 -9.70
N LEU A 61 18.98 -7.59 -8.86
CA LEU A 61 19.16 -6.14 -8.88
C LEU A 61 20.35 -5.67 -8.02
N GLY A 62 21.28 -6.57 -7.67
CA GLY A 62 22.47 -6.22 -6.91
C GLY A 62 22.22 -6.02 -5.41
N GLY A 63 21.16 -6.63 -4.85
CA GLY A 63 20.81 -6.52 -3.44
C GLY A 63 20.05 -5.25 -3.07
N LYS A 64 19.49 -4.54 -4.06
CA LYS A 64 18.60 -3.39 -3.83
C LYS A 64 17.37 -3.80 -3.03
N VAL A 65 16.87 -2.88 -2.20
CA VAL A 65 15.67 -3.13 -1.39
C VAL A 65 14.46 -3.23 -2.30
N MET A 66 13.76 -4.36 -2.23
CA MET A 66 12.42 -4.55 -2.82
C MET A 66 11.36 -4.30 -1.76
N GLY A 67 10.15 -3.90 -2.17
CA GLY A 67 8.99 -3.87 -1.27
C GLY A 67 7.96 -4.93 -1.61
N VAL A 68 7.22 -5.38 -0.60
CA VAL A 68 6.02 -6.20 -0.75
C VAL A 68 4.91 -5.61 0.11
N MET A 69 3.85 -5.12 -0.52
CA MET A 69 2.68 -4.56 0.16
C MET A 69 1.54 -5.57 0.19
N ILE A 70 1.00 -5.81 1.38
CA ILE A 70 -0.13 -6.72 1.61
C ILE A 70 -1.40 -5.91 1.81
N THR A 71 -2.25 -5.91 0.80
CA THR A 71 -3.51 -5.18 0.80
C THR A 71 -4.35 -5.56 -0.42
N ALA A 72 -5.67 -5.46 -0.27
CA ALA A 72 -6.59 -5.39 -1.40
C ALA A 72 -7.22 -3.99 -1.61
N SER A 73 -6.65 -2.92 -1.02
CA SER A 73 -7.08 -1.53 -1.23
C SER A 73 -8.58 -1.37 -0.95
N HIS A 74 -9.36 -0.87 -1.91
CA HIS A 74 -10.81 -0.66 -1.85
C HIS A 74 -11.69 -1.92 -1.79
N ASN A 75 -11.12 -3.13 -1.95
CA ASN A 75 -11.90 -4.36 -1.88
C ASN A 75 -12.59 -4.55 -0.50
N PRO A 76 -13.69 -5.33 -0.40
CA PRO A 76 -14.30 -5.70 0.88
C PRO A 76 -13.31 -6.37 1.84
N GLU A 77 -13.50 -6.24 3.16
CA GLU A 77 -12.56 -6.72 4.20
C GLU A 77 -12.08 -8.18 4.04
N PRO A 78 -12.92 -9.16 3.65
CA PRO A 78 -12.49 -10.57 3.53
C PRO A 78 -11.46 -10.84 2.42
N ASP A 79 -11.34 -9.93 1.43
CA ASP A 79 -10.31 -10.05 0.40
C ASP A 79 -8.93 -9.74 0.98
N ASN A 80 -7.86 -10.19 0.32
CA ASN A 80 -6.53 -9.62 0.52
C ASN A 80 -5.72 -9.74 -0.77
N GLY A 81 -4.54 -9.14 -0.80
CA GLY A 81 -3.70 -9.13 -1.99
C GLY A 81 -2.24 -8.82 -1.69
N VAL A 82 -1.41 -9.02 -2.70
CA VAL A 82 0.04 -8.79 -2.62
C VAL A 82 0.53 -8.06 -3.87
N LYS A 83 1.19 -6.92 -3.66
CA LYS A 83 1.82 -6.08 -4.68
C LYS A 83 3.34 -6.06 -4.44
N MET A 84 4.14 -6.13 -5.52
CA MET A 84 5.60 -5.93 -5.42
C MET A 84 5.96 -4.48 -5.76
N ILE A 85 6.99 -3.95 -5.10
CA ILE A 85 7.48 -2.57 -5.24
C ILE A 85 8.94 -2.63 -5.67
N GLU A 86 9.27 -1.97 -6.78
CA GLU A 86 10.62 -1.88 -7.30
C GLU A 86 11.50 -0.92 -6.47
N PRO A 87 12.84 -0.97 -6.59
CA PRO A 87 13.74 -0.16 -5.77
C PRO A 87 13.53 1.36 -5.86
N ASN A 88 12.97 1.84 -6.97
CA ASN A 88 12.63 3.24 -7.16
C ASN A 88 11.33 3.67 -6.47
N GLY A 89 10.66 2.76 -5.75
CA GLY A 89 9.33 2.97 -5.18
C GLY A 89 8.21 2.93 -6.21
N GLY A 90 8.48 2.46 -7.44
CA GLY A 90 7.48 2.22 -8.46
C GLY A 90 6.82 0.85 -8.33
N MET A 91 5.81 0.62 -9.15
CA MET A 91 5.20 -0.70 -9.33
C MET A 91 6.22 -1.68 -9.94
N LEU A 92 5.94 -2.98 -9.81
CA LEU A 92 6.67 -4.02 -10.53
C LEU A 92 6.72 -3.74 -12.03
N VAL A 93 7.88 -3.98 -12.65
CA VAL A 93 8.01 -3.88 -14.11
C VAL A 93 7.16 -4.95 -14.79
N THR A 94 6.47 -4.59 -15.87
CA THR A 94 5.49 -5.45 -16.55
C THR A 94 6.06 -6.81 -16.98
N ASP A 95 7.32 -6.86 -17.40
CA ASP A 95 8.00 -8.11 -17.80
C ASP A 95 8.09 -9.16 -16.67
N TRP A 96 7.92 -8.73 -15.40
CA TRP A 96 7.94 -9.63 -14.24
C TRP A 96 6.55 -10.09 -13.80
N GLU A 97 5.47 -9.49 -14.31
CA GLU A 97 4.10 -9.90 -13.97
C GLU A 97 3.82 -11.35 -14.42
N GLU A 98 4.26 -11.72 -15.63
CA GLU A 98 4.14 -13.10 -16.13
C GLU A 98 4.93 -14.10 -15.27
N LEU A 99 6.09 -13.68 -14.74
CA LEU A 99 6.89 -14.51 -13.84
C LEU A 99 6.19 -14.68 -12.49
N CYS A 100 5.56 -13.63 -11.96
CA CYS A 100 4.70 -13.74 -10.77
C CYS A 100 3.60 -14.77 -10.98
N GLU A 101 2.91 -14.75 -12.14
CA GLU A 101 1.89 -15.76 -12.48
C GLU A 101 2.46 -17.17 -12.52
N LYS A 102 3.58 -17.38 -13.22
CA LYS A 102 4.23 -18.70 -13.32
C LYS A 102 4.63 -19.23 -11.95
N VAL A 103 5.22 -18.38 -11.11
CA VAL A 103 5.66 -18.72 -9.76
C VAL A 103 4.47 -19.04 -8.86
N ALA A 104 3.44 -18.18 -8.85
CA ALA A 104 2.24 -18.43 -8.06
C ALA A 104 1.59 -19.76 -8.48
N ASN A 105 1.42 -19.99 -9.78
CA ASN A 105 0.70 -21.15 -10.30
C ASN A 105 1.53 -22.43 -10.46
N ALA A 106 2.81 -22.46 -10.08
CA ALA A 106 3.64 -23.65 -10.18
C ALA A 106 3.01 -24.85 -9.43
N GLU A 107 2.82 -25.97 -10.14
CA GLU A 107 2.06 -27.11 -9.62
C GLU A 107 2.76 -27.82 -8.46
N ASP A 108 4.09 -27.88 -8.49
CA ASP A 108 4.90 -28.57 -7.50
C ASP A 108 6.14 -27.76 -7.09
N VAL A 109 6.79 -28.20 -6.00
CA VAL A 109 7.98 -27.56 -5.44
C VAL A 109 9.15 -27.60 -6.42
N ALA A 110 9.28 -28.64 -7.25
CA ALA A 110 10.38 -28.77 -8.21
C ALA A 110 10.27 -27.72 -9.33
N THR A 111 9.07 -27.53 -9.87
CA THR A 111 8.75 -26.50 -10.88
C THR A 111 8.95 -25.11 -10.29
N PHE A 112 8.46 -24.88 -9.07
CA PHE A 112 8.66 -23.62 -8.37
C PHE A 112 10.16 -23.33 -8.16
N ARG A 113 10.92 -24.32 -7.67
CA ARG A 113 12.38 -24.22 -7.48
C ARG A 113 13.09 -23.86 -8.78
N ALA A 114 12.78 -24.56 -9.88
CA ALA A 114 13.42 -24.34 -11.17
C ALA A 114 13.18 -22.92 -11.70
N LEU A 115 11.97 -22.35 -11.51
CA LEU A 115 11.68 -20.96 -11.86
C LEU A 115 12.54 -19.98 -11.06
N ILE A 116 12.74 -20.22 -9.77
CA ILE A 116 13.54 -19.36 -8.91
C ILE A 116 15.04 -19.51 -9.20
N GLU A 117 15.55 -20.72 -9.41
CA GLU A 117 16.94 -20.93 -9.80
C GLU A 117 17.26 -20.24 -11.13
N LYS A 118 16.38 -20.39 -12.13
CA LYS A 118 16.49 -19.67 -13.40
C LYS A 118 16.50 -18.15 -13.21
N THR A 119 15.66 -17.65 -12.31
CA THR A 119 15.63 -16.22 -11.98
C THR A 119 16.95 -15.75 -11.38
N LEU A 120 17.61 -16.58 -10.58
CA LEU A 120 18.86 -16.26 -9.89
C LEU A 120 20.11 -16.41 -10.79
N GLU A 121 19.99 -16.95 -12.00
CA GLU A 121 21.10 -17.08 -12.94
C GLU A 121 21.77 -15.72 -13.20
N GLY A 122 23.09 -15.67 -13.04
CA GLY A 122 23.87 -14.43 -13.21
C GLY A 122 23.76 -13.42 -12.06
N SER A 123 22.99 -13.70 -11.01
CA SER A 123 22.97 -12.86 -9.81
C SER A 123 24.33 -12.79 -9.13
N THR A 124 24.82 -11.58 -8.89
CA THR A 124 26.08 -11.34 -8.16
C THR A 124 25.90 -11.27 -6.65
N CYS A 125 24.65 -11.12 -6.16
CA CYS A 125 24.34 -11.02 -4.74
C CYS A 125 23.90 -12.34 -4.13
N LYS A 126 24.41 -12.60 -2.91
CA LYS A 126 24.12 -13.82 -2.14
C LYS A 126 22.82 -13.75 -1.35
N ALA A 127 22.37 -12.55 -0.98
CA ALA A 127 21.15 -12.32 -0.23
C ALA A 127 20.38 -11.14 -0.84
N GLY A 128 19.05 -11.26 -0.86
CA GLY A 128 18.14 -10.18 -1.23
C GLY A 128 17.65 -9.45 0.02
N VAL A 129 17.19 -8.21 -0.15
CA VAL A 129 16.62 -7.38 0.91
C VAL A 129 15.20 -7.03 0.53
N VAL A 130 14.24 -7.37 1.39
CA VAL A 130 12.81 -7.16 1.16
C VAL A 130 12.19 -6.45 2.36
N PHE A 131 11.51 -5.34 2.11
CA PHE A 131 10.70 -4.64 3.09
C PHE A 131 9.24 -5.03 2.90
N VAL A 132 8.57 -5.44 3.97
CA VAL A 132 7.20 -5.94 3.90
C VAL A 132 6.30 -5.10 4.81
N GLY A 133 5.16 -4.68 4.27
CA GLY A 133 4.13 -3.93 4.97
C GLY A 133 2.75 -4.48 4.70
N CYS A 134 1.77 -4.13 5.54
CA CYS A 134 0.38 -4.52 5.33
C CYS A 134 -0.63 -3.45 5.73
N ASP A 135 -1.87 -3.59 5.26
CA ASP A 135 -3.03 -2.86 5.78
C ASP A 135 -3.61 -3.52 7.05
N THR A 136 -4.79 -3.05 7.48
CA THR A 136 -5.48 -3.47 8.70
C THR A 136 -6.39 -4.70 8.55
N ARG A 137 -6.40 -5.38 7.40
CA ARG A 137 -7.25 -6.58 7.21
C ARG A 137 -6.87 -7.67 8.21
N SER A 138 -7.87 -8.43 8.68
CA SER A 138 -7.67 -9.49 9.66
C SER A 138 -6.65 -10.56 9.22
N SER A 139 -6.62 -10.89 7.92
CA SER A 139 -5.70 -11.85 7.32
C SER A 139 -4.28 -11.31 7.10
N SER A 140 -4.07 -9.99 7.13
CA SER A 140 -2.80 -9.35 6.77
C SER A 140 -1.61 -9.82 7.61
N ARG A 141 -1.78 -9.99 8.93
CA ARG A 141 -0.70 -10.47 9.81
C ARG A 141 -0.28 -11.91 9.52
N ARG A 142 -1.21 -12.79 9.11
CA ARG A 142 -0.91 -14.17 8.71
C ARG A 142 -0.10 -14.17 7.43
N LEU A 143 -0.60 -13.47 6.42
CA LEU A 143 -0.03 -13.39 5.10
C LEU A 143 1.35 -12.70 5.09
N LEU A 144 1.57 -11.71 5.96
CA LEU A 144 2.88 -11.10 6.18
C LEU A 144 3.92 -12.12 6.62
N ARG A 145 3.56 -13.02 7.54
CA ARG A 145 4.48 -14.08 7.97
C ARG A 145 4.83 -15.03 6.83
N CYS A 146 3.88 -15.32 5.92
CA CYS A 146 4.14 -16.13 4.73
C CYS A 146 5.19 -15.45 3.84
N VAL A 147 5.06 -14.15 3.56
CA VAL A 147 6.06 -13.39 2.80
C VAL A 147 7.43 -13.45 3.49
N CYS A 148 7.52 -13.15 4.79
CA CYS A 148 8.79 -13.20 5.53
C CYS A 148 9.45 -14.59 5.48
N ARG A 149 8.65 -15.66 5.60
CA ARG A 149 9.13 -17.04 5.45
C ARG A 149 9.66 -17.32 4.05
N GLY A 150 9.00 -16.81 3.02
CA GLY A 150 9.44 -16.92 1.63
C GLY A 150 10.78 -16.21 1.39
N VAL A 151 10.91 -14.99 1.91
CA VAL A 151 12.18 -14.24 1.84
C VAL A 151 13.31 -15.03 2.50
N ALA A 152 13.08 -15.57 3.70
CA ALA A 152 14.06 -16.38 4.43
C ALA A 152 14.42 -17.69 3.67
N ALA A 153 13.43 -18.36 3.06
CA ALA A 153 13.66 -19.57 2.26
C ALA A 153 14.59 -19.32 1.05
N CYS A 154 14.59 -18.10 0.50
CA CYS A 154 15.47 -17.69 -0.60
C CYS A 154 16.84 -17.15 -0.11
N GLY A 155 17.11 -17.21 1.20
CA GLY A 155 18.32 -16.67 1.82
C GLY A 155 18.35 -15.14 1.90
N GLY A 156 17.19 -14.49 1.84
CA GLY A 156 17.05 -13.04 1.93
C GLY A 156 16.88 -12.52 3.36
N TYR A 157 17.13 -11.23 3.53
CA TYR A 157 16.77 -10.45 4.72
C TYR A 157 15.39 -9.81 4.52
N CYS A 158 14.53 -9.98 5.51
CA CYS A 158 13.19 -9.41 5.53
C CYS A 158 13.08 -8.38 6.65
N GLU A 159 12.72 -7.16 6.30
CA GLU A 159 12.37 -6.11 7.27
C GLU A 159 10.86 -5.94 7.32
N ASN A 160 10.28 -6.15 8.50
CA ASN A 160 8.83 -6.09 8.71
C ASN A 160 8.44 -4.69 9.22
N TRP A 161 7.74 -3.92 8.40
CA TRP A 161 7.25 -2.57 8.70
C TRP A 161 5.85 -2.55 9.32
N GLY A 162 5.23 -3.72 9.49
CA GLY A 162 3.91 -3.89 10.09
C GLY A 162 2.81 -3.17 9.31
N GLU A 163 1.90 -2.54 10.04
CA GLU A 163 0.76 -1.81 9.46
C GLU A 163 1.20 -0.42 8.99
N LEU A 164 1.01 -0.11 7.70
CA LEU A 164 1.24 1.20 7.09
C LEU A 164 0.48 1.34 5.77
N THR A 165 0.33 2.57 5.28
CA THR A 165 -0.32 2.83 3.99
C THR A 165 0.54 2.34 2.82
N THR A 166 -0.11 2.02 1.69
CA THR A 166 0.60 1.64 0.47
C THR A 166 1.64 2.71 0.07
N PRO A 167 1.29 4.01 -0.01
CA PRO A 167 2.28 5.04 -0.35
C PRO A 167 3.43 5.17 0.65
N ALA A 168 3.22 4.89 1.94
CA ALA A 168 4.28 4.94 2.94
C ALA A 168 5.35 3.85 2.68
N LEU A 169 4.94 2.63 2.35
CA LEU A 169 5.90 1.58 2.01
C LEU A 169 6.67 1.89 0.73
N HIS A 170 5.99 2.41 -0.30
CA HIS A 170 6.64 2.88 -1.53
C HIS A 170 7.68 3.97 -1.25
N HIS A 171 7.37 4.93 -0.37
CA HIS A 171 8.30 5.96 0.07
C HIS A 171 9.53 5.35 0.74
N ILE A 172 9.33 4.48 1.74
CA ILE A 172 10.41 3.88 2.52
C ILE A 172 11.37 3.07 1.62
N VAL A 173 10.83 2.27 0.69
CA VAL A 173 11.64 1.50 -0.28
C VAL A 173 12.49 2.43 -1.16
N ARG A 174 11.90 3.51 -1.68
CA ARG A 174 12.63 4.47 -2.51
C ARG A 174 13.77 5.15 -1.75
N GLN A 175 13.52 5.56 -0.51
CA GLN A 175 14.52 6.23 0.34
C GLN A 175 15.63 5.27 0.76
N ALA A 176 15.30 4.03 1.12
CA ALA A 176 16.27 3.00 1.51
C ALA A 176 17.26 2.64 0.39
N ASN A 177 16.84 2.80 -0.87
CA ASN A 177 17.70 2.64 -2.04
C ASN A 177 18.48 3.92 -2.41
N GLY A 178 18.42 4.99 -1.61
CA GLY A 178 19.12 6.25 -1.88
C GLY A 178 18.57 7.03 -3.08
N LEU A 179 17.33 6.76 -3.50
CA LEU A 179 16.71 7.40 -4.65
C LEU A 179 15.83 8.60 -4.30
N GLY A 180 15.74 8.97 -3.02
CA GLY A 180 15.13 10.22 -2.58
C GLY A 180 16.15 11.24 -2.10
N HIS A 181 15.68 12.30 -1.45
CA HIS A 181 16.54 13.41 -1.03
C HIS A 181 17.47 13.02 0.13
N GLU A 182 17.01 12.19 1.06
CA GLU A 182 17.76 11.80 2.26
C GLU A 182 17.35 10.39 2.72
N VAL A 183 18.31 9.48 2.88
CA VAL A 183 18.07 8.09 3.35
C VAL A 183 17.42 8.06 4.73
N SER A 184 17.65 9.08 5.57
CA SER A 184 17.01 9.22 6.89
C SER A 184 15.48 9.37 6.82
N LEU A 185 14.92 9.61 5.62
CA LEU A 185 13.48 9.63 5.40
C LEU A 185 12.89 8.23 5.15
N ALA A 186 13.70 7.16 5.14
CA ALA A 186 13.24 5.77 5.06
C ALA A 186 12.55 5.32 6.36
N SER A 187 11.51 6.02 6.78
CA SER A 187 10.72 5.75 7.98
C SER A 187 9.29 6.30 7.86
N LYS A 188 8.41 5.89 8.77
CA LYS A 188 7.04 6.42 8.87
C LYS A 188 7.07 7.93 9.18
N GLU A 189 7.99 8.34 10.05
CA GLU A 189 8.21 9.74 10.43
C GLU A 189 8.75 10.56 9.26
N GLY A 190 9.65 9.98 8.46
CA GLY A 190 10.15 10.58 7.22
C GLY A 190 9.04 10.83 6.20
N PHE A 191 8.11 9.88 6.07
CA PHE A 191 6.92 10.03 5.23
C PHE A 191 6.00 11.17 5.72
N VAL A 192 5.73 11.27 7.02
CA VAL A 192 4.94 12.38 7.60
C VAL A 192 5.64 13.73 7.41
N ARG A 193 6.96 13.78 7.65
CA ARG A 193 7.80 14.97 7.45
C ARG A 193 7.78 15.45 5.99
N MET A 194 7.79 14.53 5.03
CA MET A 194 7.67 14.87 3.60
C MET A 194 6.40 15.68 3.30
N PHE A 195 5.25 15.30 3.87
CA PHE A 195 4.00 16.04 3.68
C PHE A 195 4.04 17.41 4.34
N SER A 196 4.45 17.47 5.62
CA SER A 196 4.41 18.72 6.38
C SER A 196 5.41 19.76 5.86
N GLU A 197 6.61 19.35 5.45
CA GLU A 197 7.58 20.25 4.80
C GLU A 197 7.14 20.65 3.39
N GLY A 198 6.63 19.70 2.60
CA GLY A 198 6.16 19.95 1.25
C GLY A 198 5.02 20.96 1.22
N PHE A 199 4.02 20.78 2.11
CA PHE A 199 2.89 21.69 2.24
C PHE A 199 3.35 23.10 2.61
N ARG A 200 4.18 23.25 3.66
CA ARG A 200 4.69 24.55 4.09
C ARG A 200 5.45 25.29 2.99
N ARG A 201 6.22 24.57 2.17
CA ARG A 201 6.94 25.16 1.02
C ARG A 201 5.96 25.67 -0.04
N VAL A 202 4.95 24.88 -0.39
CA VAL A 202 3.94 25.27 -1.39
C VAL A 202 3.08 26.44 -0.89
N THR A 203 2.85 26.55 0.42
CA THR A 203 1.99 27.60 1.01
C THR A 203 2.73 28.76 1.65
N ALA A 204 4.06 28.89 1.46
CA ALA A 204 4.88 29.87 2.16
C ALA A 204 4.44 31.35 1.98
N GLY A 205 3.74 31.67 0.89
CA GLY A 205 3.20 33.01 0.61
C GLY A 205 1.78 33.26 1.12
N VAL A 206 1.14 32.28 1.76
CA VAL A 206 -0.23 32.39 2.27
C VAL A 206 -0.20 32.62 3.78
N SER A 207 -0.91 33.64 4.26
CA SER A 207 -1.03 33.89 5.70
C SER A 207 -1.66 32.69 6.41
N THR A 208 -1.01 32.23 7.47
CA THR A 208 -1.48 31.14 8.33
C THR A 208 -2.88 31.40 8.88
N ASP A 209 -3.20 32.63 9.29
CA ASP A 209 -4.53 33.00 9.78
C ASP A 209 -5.60 32.77 8.71
N SER A 210 -5.27 33.09 7.45
CA SER A 210 -6.16 32.84 6.30
C SER A 210 -6.29 31.35 5.97
N GLN A 211 -5.30 30.52 6.31
CA GLN A 211 -5.40 29.07 6.13
C GLN A 211 -6.30 28.46 7.20
N LEU A 212 -6.06 28.81 8.47
CA LEU A 212 -6.82 28.30 9.61
C LEU A 212 -8.28 28.78 9.62
N SER A 213 -8.56 29.98 9.09
CA SER A 213 -9.93 30.49 8.97
C SER A 213 -10.82 29.69 8.00
N ARG A 214 -10.26 28.78 7.19
CA ARG A 214 -11.00 27.95 6.22
C ARG A 214 -11.69 26.74 6.86
N GLY A 215 -11.55 26.56 8.17
CA GLY A 215 -12.06 25.40 8.89
C GLY A 215 -11.32 24.10 8.54
N PRO A 216 -11.61 23.01 9.29
CA PRO A 216 -10.92 21.74 9.12
C PRO A 216 -11.24 21.08 7.78
N VAL A 217 -10.29 20.28 7.29
CA VAL A 217 -10.58 19.22 6.34
C VAL A 217 -10.95 17.98 7.15
N LEU A 218 -12.18 17.50 7.00
CA LEU A 218 -12.64 16.26 7.60
C LEU A 218 -12.15 15.10 6.74
N VAL A 219 -11.50 14.11 7.33
CA VAL A 219 -10.91 12.98 6.58
C VAL A 219 -11.59 11.68 6.95
N ASP A 220 -12.31 11.10 5.99
CA ASP A 220 -12.85 9.75 6.08
C ASP A 220 -11.75 8.73 5.74
N ALA A 221 -11.24 8.05 6.77
CA ALA A 221 -10.16 7.07 6.63
C ALA A 221 -10.65 5.64 6.28
N ALA A 222 -11.93 5.48 5.93
CA ALA A 222 -12.51 4.22 5.42
C ALA A 222 -12.41 2.99 6.36
N GLY A 223 -12.19 3.19 7.66
CA GLY A 223 -11.85 2.12 8.59
C GLY A 223 -10.45 1.52 8.37
N GLY A 224 -9.62 2.19 7.56
CA GLY A 224 -8.36 1.68 7.04
C GLY A 224 -7.10 2.20 7.73
N VAL A 225 -5.96 1.70 7.27
CA VAL A 225 -4.64 1.97 7.84
C VAL A 225 -4.20 3.44 7.68
N GLY A 226 -4.87 4.19 6.79
CA GLY A 226 -4.62 5.62 6.60
C GLY A 226 -4.87 6.49 7.83
N PHE A 227 -5.76 6.06 8.74
CA PHE A 227 -6.17 6.86 9.90
C PHE A 227 -4.99 7.33 10.76
N GLU A 228 -4.12 6.41 11.20
CA GLU A 228 -2.96 6.73 12.04
C GLU A 228 -1.99 7.72 11.35
N MET A 229 -1.81 7.56 10.03
CA MET A 229 -0.94 8.47 9.26
C MET A 229 -1.55 9.87 9.16
N VAL A 230 -2.86 9.96 8.94
CA VAL A 230 -3.57 11.24 8.91
C VAL A 230 -3.52 11.93 10.28
N GLU A 231 -3.64 11.19 11.38
CA GLU A 231 -3.47 11.75 12.74
C GLU A 231 -2.09 12.40 12.92
N LYS A 232 -1.02 11.70 12.52
CA LYS A 232 0.34 12.25 12.61
C LYS A 232 0.54 13.48 11.72
N VAL A 233 0.00 13.46 10.50
CA VAL A 233 0.05 14.62 9.61
C VAL A 233 -0.74 15.80 10.20
N ALA A 234 -1.93 15.55 10.74
CA ALA A 234 -2.77 16.54 11.40
C ALA A 234 -2.06 17.20 12.58
N GLU A 235 -1.39 16.41 13.43
CA GLU A 235 -0.60 16.92 14.55
C GLU A 235 0.51 17.86 14.08
N THR A 236 1.32 17.39 13.11
CA THR A 236 2.48 18.16 12.60
C THR A 236 2.11 19.39 11.78
N MET A 237 0.86 19.52 11.35
CA MET A 237 0.37 20.62 10.51
C MET A 237 -0.68 21.50 11.20
N SER A 238 -0.98 21.26 12.48
CA SER A 238 -2.02 21.98 13.23
C SER A 238 -1.85 23.50 13.27
N ASP A 239 -0.62 23.98 13.08
CA ASP A 239 -0.26 25.39 12.97
C ASP A 239 -0.62 26.01 11.62
N THR A 240 -0.92 25.22 10.57
CA THR A 240 -1.08 25.69 9.18
C THR A 240 -2.33 25.15 8.48
N LEU A 241 -2.78 23.95 8.83
CA LEU A 241 -3.98 23.32 8.29
C LEU A 241 -4.64 22.46 9.36
N ALA A 242 -5.89 22.80 9.71
CA ALA A 242 -6.71 21.96 10.55
C ALA A 242 -7.18 20.72 9.76
N ILE A 243 -6.89 19.54 10.28
CA ILE A 243 -7.30 18.25 9.72
C ILE A 243 -7.99 17.46 10.85
N GLU A 244 -9.15 16.89 10.56
CA GLU A 244 -9.91 16.08 11.51
C GLU A 244 -10.14 14.67 10.94
N PRO A 245 -9.32 13.67 11.36
CA PRO A 245 -9.51 12.30 10.93
C PRO A 245 -10.76 11.68 11.59
N ARG A 246 -11.54 10.95 10.79
CA ARG A 246 -12.76 10.22 11.17
C ARG A 246 -12.76 8.84 10.52
N ASN A 247 -13.69 7.99 10.92
CA ASN A 247 -13.85 6.63 10.37
C ASN A 247 -12.53 5.83 10.41
N GLY A 248 -11.91 5.72 11.58
CA GLY A 248 -10.69 4.93 11.78
C GLY A 248 -10.98 3.44 12.03
N PRO A 249 -9.95 2.57 12.06
CA PRO A 249 -10.11 1.13 12.31
C PRO A 249 -10.80 0.80 13.63
N ALA A 250 -10.68 1.67 14.64
CA ALA A 250 -11.29 1.50 15.96
C ALA A 250 -12.71 2.10 16.06
N THR A 251 -13.27 2.67 14.99
CA THR A 251 -14.61 3.26 15.00
C THR A 251 -15.66 2.15 15.21
N PRO A 252 -16.48 2.21 16.29
CA PRO A 252 -17.43 1.15 16.61
C PRO A 252 -18.43 0.89 15.47
N GLY A 253 -18.55 -0.38 15.09
CA GLY A 253 -19.50 -0.82 14.05
C GLY A 253 -19.10 -0.48 12.62
N LEU A 254 -17.96 0.18 12.41
CA LEU A 254 -17.40 0.42 11.08
C LEU A 254 -16.59 -0.79 10.61
N ILE A 255 -16.77 -1.17 9.35
CA ILE A 255 -16.00 -2.22 8.68
C ILE A 255 -15.20 -1.55 7.56
N LEU A 256 -13.95 -2.01 7.34
CA LEU A 256 -13.08 -1.51 6.29
C LEU A 256 -13.81 -1.38 4.95
N ASN A 257 -13.77 -0.18 4.34
CA ASN A 257 -14.42 0.19 3.09
C ASN A 257 -15.96 0.00 3.03
N HIS A 258 -16.61 -0.34 4.14
CA HIS A 258 -18.05 -0.61 4.14
C HIS A 258 -18.82 0.70 4.37
N GLU A 259 -19.55 1.13 3.34
CA GLU A 259 -20.36 2.36 3.33
C GLU A 259 -19.57 3.65 3.63
N CYS A 260 -18.25 3.62 3.42
CA CYS A 260 -17.34 4.73 3.58
C CYS A 260 -16.14 4.57 2.62
N GLY A 261 -15.29 5.59 2.56
CA GLY A 261 -14.08 5.61 1.76
C GLY A 261 -14.28 6.04 0.31
N ALA A 262 -13.16 6.31 -0.35
CA ALA A 262 -13.11 6.93 -1.67
C ALA A 262 -13.93 6.17 -2.72
N GLU A 263 -13.84 4.83 -2.71
CA GLU A 263 -14.54 3.98 -3.67
C GLU A 263 -16.06 4.03 -3.50
N TYR A 264 -16.54 3.95 -2.25
CA TYR A 264 -17.97 4.02 -1.92
C TYR A 264 -18.54 5.37 -2.35
N VAL A 265 -17.86 6.46 -1.99
CA VAL A 265 -18.27 7.82 -2.31
C VAL A 265 -18.28 8.05 -3.82
N GLN A 266 -17.24 7.61 -4.53
CA GLN A 266 -17.09 7.80 -5.97
C GLN A 266 -18.13 7.00 -6.77
N LYS A 267 -18.28 5.70 -6.49
CA LYS A 267 -19.18 4.82 -7.25
C LYS A 267 -20.63 4.99 -6.83
N GLY A 268 -20.88 5.13 -5.53
CA GLY A 268 -22.22 5.34 -4.97
C GLY A 268 -22.75 6.74 -5.22
N ARG A 269 -21.88 7.72 -5.53
CA ARG A 269 -22.23 9.15 -5.66
C ARG A 269 -23.05 9.62 -4.45
N CYS A 270 -22.62 9.20 -3.27
CA CYS A 270 -23.27 9.46 -1.99
C CYS A 270 -22.21 9.83 -0.93
N PRO A 271 -22.60 10.53 0.14
CA PRO A 271 -21.69 10.85 1.23
C PRO A 271 -21.22 9.60 1.97
N PRO A 272 -20.03 9.62 2.59
CA PRO A 272 -19.61 8.54 3.48
C PRO A 272 -20.54 8.45 4.69
N LYS A 273 -20.79 7.22 5.16
CA LYS A 273 -21.49 6.98 6.42
C LYS A 273 -20.50 6.95 7.60
N GLY A 274 -20.98 6.56 8.77
CA GLY A 274 -20.21 6.53 10.01
C GLY A 274 -20.30 7.88 10.71
N SER A 275 -19.17 8.56 10.88
CA SER A 275 -19.08 9.83 11.62
C SER A 275 -19.41 11.08 10.79
N PHE A 276 -20.26 10.96 9.76
CA PHE A 276 -20.56 12.05 8.83
C PHE A 276 -22.07 12.30 8.67
N SER A 277 -22.48 13.57 8.66
CA SER A 277 -23.87 13.97 8.44
C SER A 277 -23.97 15.37 7.83
N ALA A 278 -25.00 15.60 7.00
CA ALA A 278 -25.24 16.91 6.39
C ALA A 278 -25.33 18.03 7.43
N THR A 279 -26.08 17.80 8.52
CA THR A 279 -26.33 18.80 9.56
C THR A 279 -25.10 19.23 10.33
N ALA A 280 -24.14 18.31 10.56
CA ALA A 280 -22.92 18.61 11.29
C ALA A 280 -21.80 19.14 10.38
N ASP A 281 -21.78 18.70 9.13
CA ASP A 281 -20.61 18.85 8.25
C ASP A 281 -20.85 19.79 7.06
N ALA A 282 -22.02 20.45 6.98
CA ALA A 282 -22.29 21.46 5.95
C ALA A 282 -21.22 22.55 5.93
N GLY A 283 -20.79 22.92 4.71
CA GLY A 283 -19.72 23.89 4.47
C GLY A 283 -18.30 23.37 4.69
N HIS A 284 -18.11 22.16 5.25
CA HIS A 284 -16.78 21.58 5.44
C HIS A 284 -16.32 20.81 4.21
N ARG A 285 -15.00 20.83 3.98
CA ARG A 285 -14.36 19.98 2.98
C ARG A 285 -14.16 18.60 3.58
N ILE A 286 -14.63 17.57 2.87
CA ILE A 286 -14.46 16.17 3.25
C ILE A 286 -13.52 15.53 2.25
N ALA A 287 -12.49 14.85 2.74
CA ALA A 287 -11.59 14.01 1.95
C ALA A 287 -11.84 12.56 2.32
N SER A 288 -12.20 11.71 1.36
CA SER A 288 -12.32 10.26 1.58
C SER A 288 -11.12 9.55 1.00
N LEU A 289 -10.44 8.77 1.83
CA LEU A 289 -9.39 7.83 1.45
C LEU A 289 -9.97 6.45 1.17
N ASP A 290 -9.26 5.56 0.50
CA ASP A 290 -9.57 4.13 0.52
C ASP A 290 -8.76 3.38 1.59
N GLY A 291 -9.02 2.07 1.75
CA GLY A 291 -8.52 1.28 2.88
C GLY A 291 -7.00 1.27 3.08
N ASP A 292 -6.20 1.39 2.00
CA ASP A 292 -4.74 1.49 2.03
C ASP A 292 -4.19 2.90 1.74
N ALA A 293 -5.09 3.88 1.64
CA ALA A 293 -4.83 5.30 1.38
C ALA A 293 -4.01 5.57 0.11
N ASP A 294 -4.30 4.84 -0.98
CA ASP A 294 -3.75 5.10 -2.32
C ASP A 294 -4.71 5.87 -3.24
N ARG A 295 -5.97 6.09 -2.80
CA ARG A 295 -6.98 6.91 -3.49
C ARG A 295 -7.48 8.06 -2.63
N LEU A 296 -7.92 9.12 -3.30
CA LEU A 296 -8.51 10.30 -2.67
C LEU A 296 -9.61 10.87 -3.55
N VAL A 297 -10.76 11.18 -2.94
CA VAL A 297 -11.80 12.04 -3.51
C VAL A 297 -12.20 13.08 -2.48
N TYR A 298 -12.64 14.25 -2.94
CA TYR A 298 -13.21 15.27 -2.07
C TYR A 298 -14.74 15.32 -2.20
N SER A 299 -15.41 15.78 -1.17
CA SER A 299 -16.84 16.08 -1.21
C SER A 299 -17.20 17.14 -0.17
N TYR A 300 -18.42 17.64 -0.23
CA TYR A 300 -18.96 18.56 0.78
C TYR A 300 -20.49 18.59 0.70
N TRP A 301 -21.12 19.04 1.78
CA TRP A 301 -22.51 19.53 1.75
C TRP A 301 -22.52 21.04 1.59
N ASP A 302 -23.33 21.56 0.68
CA ASP A 302 -23.53 23.00 0.54
C ASP A 302 -24.47 23.58 1.61
N VAL A 303 -24.74 24.89 1.53
CA VAL A 303 -25.60 25.62 2.48
C VAL A 303 -27.06 25.13 2.46
N ASP A 304 -27.49 24.47 1.39
CA ASP A 304 -28.82 23.90 1.23
C ASP A 304 -28.85 22.40 1.60
N MET A 305 -27.79 21.91 2.26
CA MET A 305 -27.60 20.51 2.66
C MET A 305 -27.55 19.52 1.49
N LYS A 306 -27.26 20.01 0.27
CA LYS A 306 -27.05 19.16 -0.89
C LYS A 306 -25.60 18.72 -0.95
N TRP A 307 -25.41 17.42 -1.16
CA TRP A 307 -24.08 16.81 -1.24
C TRP A 307 -23.48 16.93 -2.66
N HIS A 308 -22.19 17.23 -2.72
CA HIS A 308 -21.42 17.39 -3.96
C HIS A 308 -20.11 16.60 -3.92
N LEU A 309 -19.78 15.96 -5.04
CA LEU A 309 -18.55 15.19 -5.22
C LEU A 309 -17.53 15.97 -6.05
N LEU A 310 -16.30 15.97 -5.57
CA LEU A 310 -15.10 16.46 -6.23
C LEU A 310 -14.16 15.27 -6.50
N ASP A 311 -14.39 14.59 -7.61
CA ASP A 311 -13.69 13.37 -8.01
C ASP A 311 -12.31 13.61 -8.64
N GLY A 312 -11.64 12.53 -9.03
CA GLY A 312 -10.27 12.57 -9.56
C GLY A 312 -10.07 13.56 -10.71
N ASP A 313 -11.05 13.70 -11.60
CA ASP A 313 -10.99 14.65 -12.72
C ASP A 313 -10.96 16.11 -12.25
N LYS A 314 -11.73 16.44 -11.19
CA LYS A 314 -11.72 17.79 -10.60
C LYS A 314 -10.43 18.07 -9.84
N ILE A 315 -9.87 17.06 -9.17
CA ILE A 315 -8.54 17.17 -8.55
C ILE A 315 -7.48 17.42 -9.62
N ALA A 316 -7.50 16.67 -10.71
CA ALA A 316 -6.57 16.83 -11.83
C ALA A 316 -6.70 18.20 -12.50
N ALA A 317 -7.92 18.67 -12.75
CA ALA A 317 -8.19 19.98 -13.33
C ALA A 317 -7.69 21.11 -12.42
N LEU A 318 -7.95 21.03 -11.11
CA LEU A 318 -7.47 22.00 -10.11
C LEU A 318 -5.94 22.06 -10.08
N LEU A 319 -5.27 20.90 -10.08
CA LEU A 319 -3.81 20.85 -10.10
C LEU A 319 -3.23 21.40 -11.40
N ALA A 320 -3.85 21.11 -12.55
CA ALA A 320 -3.43 21.64 -13.84
C ALA A 320 -3.56 23.16 -13.90
N GLU A 321 -4.68 23.72 -13.43
CA GLU A 321 -4.90 25.17 -13.34
C GLU A 321 -3.90 25.83 -12.38
N PHE A 322 -3.67 25.23 -11.21
CA PHE A 322 -2.69 25.72 -10.25
C PHE A 322 -1.28 25.74 -10.84
N ILE A 323 -0.83 24.64 -11.44
CA ILE A 323 0.51 24.56 -12.06
C ILE A 323 0.64 25.57 -13.20
N GLN A 324 -0.38 25.70 -14.05
CA GLN A 324 -0.38 26.68 -15.14
C GLN A 324 -0.22 28.10 -14.61
N ALA A 325 -0.83 28.44 -13.48
CA ALA A 325 -0.69 29.75 -12.86
C ALA A 325 0.70 30.01 -12.24
N GLN A 326 1.53 28.97 -12.07
CA GLN A 326 2.91 29.09 -11.55
C GLN A 326 3.99 29.07 -12.65
N LEU A 327 3.65 28.70 -13.89
CA LEU A 327 4.57 28.66 -15.05
C LEU A 327 4.61 30.01 -15.79
#